data_AF-A0A3M1QXG3-F1
#
_entry.id   AF-A0A3M1QXG3-F1
#
_cell.length_a   1.000
_cell.length_b   1.000
_cell.length_c   1.000
_cell.angle_alpha   90.00
_cell.angle_beta   90.00
_cell.angle_gamma   90.00
#
_symmetry.space_group_name_H-M   'P 1'
#
loop_
_entity.id
_entity.type
_entity.pdbx_description
1 polymer ?
#
loop_
_entity_poly.entity_id
_entity_poly.type
_entity_poly.pdbx_seq_one_letter_code
_entity_poly.pdbx_strand_id
1 'polypeptide(L)' 'MEALIGLGGNLGDPPRAFAGALAGLAPAAEVMAVSRLYRSDPEGPPQPVYTNAVARVEVRVPLPALLARCQAL' A
#
# COMPACT_ATOMS: atom_id res chain seq x y z
N MET A 1 15.77 -7.27 2.57
CA MET A 1 15.69 -6.07 3.44
C MET A 1 14.24 -5.88 3.84
N GLU A 2 13.92 -5.66 5.10
CA GLU A 2 12.54 -5.39 5.54
C GLU A 2 12.15 -3.94 5.22
N ALA A 3 10.92 -3.73 4.74
CA ALA A 3 10.31 -2.41 4.56
C ALA A 3 8.83 -2.39 4.99
N LEU A 4 8.32 -1.20 5.29
CA LEU A 4 6.90 -0.94 5.55
C LEU A 4 6.35 -0.04 4.45
N ILE A 5 5.24 -0.44 3.84
CA ILE A 5 4.56 0.32 2.78
C ILE A 5 3.19 0.74 3.30
N GLY A 6 2.93 2.05 3.28
CA GLY A 6 1.61 2.61 3.56
C GLY A 6 0.68 2.48 2.36
N LEU A 7 -0.56 2.08 2.61
CA LEU A 7 -1.65 2.00 1.65
C LEU A 7 -2.73 3.00 2.09
N GLY A 8 -3.16 3.88 1.20
CA GLY A 8 -4.18 4.88 1.49
C GLY A 8 -5.06 5.13 0.28
N GLY A 9 -6.38 5.11 0.47
CA GLY A 9 -7.34 5.37 -0.59
C GLY A 9 -8.71 5.75 -0.02
N ASN A 10 -9.38 6.66 -0.70
CA ASN A 10 -10.69 7.21 -0.30
C ASN A 10 -11.72 7.19 -1.43
N LEU A 11 -11.43 6.54 -2.56
CA LEU A 11 -12.32 6.40 -3.71
C LEU A 11 -12.64 4.93 -3.98
N GLY A 12 -13.88 4.64 -4.39
CA GLY A 12 -14.31 3.29 -4.77
C GLY A 12 -14.23 2.29 -3.62
N ASP A 13 -13.48 1.20 -3.83
CA ASP A 13 -13.27 0.11 -2.88
C ASP A 13 -11.76 0.00 -2.53
N PRO A 14 -11.26 0.80 -1.57
CA PRO A 14 -9.85 0.78 -1.19
C PRO A 14 -9.35 -0.59 -0.73
N PRO A 15 -10.08 -1.38 0.09
CA PRO A 15 -9.64 -2.74 0.43
C PRO A 15 -9.36 -3.63 -0.79
N ARG A 16 -10.21 -3.57 -1.82
CA ARG A 16 -9.98 -4.31 -3.07
C ARG A 16 -8.77 -3.78 -3.83
N ALA A 17 -8.60 -2.45 -3.92
CA ALA A 17 -7.43 -1.83 -4.54
C ALA A 17 -6.12 -2.22 -3.83
N PHE A 18 -6.13 -2.25 -2.50
CA PHE A 18 -4.99 -2.65 -1.67
C PHE A 18 -4.60 -4.10 -1.91
N ALA A 19 -5.57 -5.01 -1.98
CA ALA A 19 -5.31 -6.42 -2.30
C ALA A 19 -4.64 -6.56 -3.69
N GLY A 20 -5.10 -5.79 -4.68
CA GLY A 20 -4.50 -5.74 -6.01
C GLY A 20 -3.06 -5.20 -6.00
N ALA A 21 -2.83 -4.07 -5.33
CA ALA A 21 -1.50 -3.48 -5.21
C ALA A 21 -0.50 -4.42 -4.51
N LEU A 22 -0.92 -5.08 -3.42
CA LEU A 22 -0.09 -6.03 -2.69
C LEU A 22 0.27 -7.27 -3.52
N ALA A 23 -0.69 -7.84 -4.25
CA ALA A 23 -0.41 -8.92 -5.19
C ALA A 23 0.57 -8.45 -6.29
N GLY A 24 0.43 -7.20 -6.72
CA GLY A 24 1.30 -6.56 -7.68
C GLY A 24 2.73 -6.32 -7.19
N LEU A 25 3.06 -6.44 -5.91
CA LEU A 25 4.46 -6.24 -5.46
C LEU A 25 5.41 -7.37 -5.90
N ALA A 26 4.89 -8.56 -6.20
CA ALA A 26 5.72 -9.65 -6.68
C ALA A 26 6.28 -9.38 -8.09
N PRO A 27 7.54 -9.74 -8.40
CA PRO A 27 8.52 -10.40 -7.54
C PRO A 27 9.43 -9.42 -6.75
N ALA A 28 9.20 -8.10 -6.85
CA ALA A 28 10.05 -7.08 -6.25
C ALA A 28 10.06 -7.13 -4.71
N ALA A 29 8.93 -7.49 -4.11
CA ALA A 29 8.82 -7.73 -2.68
C ALA A 29 7.80 -8.84 -2.38
N GLU A 30 8.00 -9.51 -1.25
CA GLU A 30 7.05 -10.49 -0.69
C GLU A 30 6.31 -9.87 0.50
N VAL A 31 4.99 -10.04 0.54
CA VAL A 31 4.16 -9.51 1.63
C VAL A 31 4.20 -10.48 2.81
N MET A 32 4.72 -10.01 3.94
CA MET A 32 4.90 -10.82 5.15
C MET A 32 3.73 -10.66 6.13
N ALA A 33 3.15 -9.47 6.20
CA ALA A 33 1.99 -9.18 7.03
C ALA A 33 1.27 -7.90 6.55
N VAL A 34 -0.02 -7.79 6.85
CA VAL A 34 -0.82 -6.59 6.60
C VAL A 34 -1.52 -6.21 7.90
N SER A 35 -1.55 -4.91 8.22
CA SER A 35 -2.28 -4.40 9.38
C SER A 35 -3.80 -4.58 9.21
N ARG A 36 -4.54 -4.27 10.29
CA ARG A 36 -5.98 -3.98 10.15
C ARG A 36 -6.19 -2.77 9.24
N LEU A 37 -7.40 -2.67 8.70
CA LEU A 37 -7.86 -1.47 8.01
C LEU A 37 -8.26 -0.41 9.04
N TYR A 38 -7.85 0.84 8.81
CA TYR A 38 -8.20 1.98 9.64
C TYR A 38 -8.92 3.03 8.80
N ARG A 39 -9.93 3.67 9.38
CA ARG A 39 -10.55 4.87 8.78
C ARG A 39 -9.97 6.12 9.43
N SER A 40 -9.66 7.12 8.63
CA SER A 40 -9.21 8.43 9.11
C SER A 40 -9.87 9.55 8.34
N ASP A 41 -10.02 10.69 9.02
CA ASP A 41 -10.40 11.92 8.35
C ASP A 41 -9.31 12.32 7.34
N PRO A 42 -9.69 12.96 6.22
CA PRO A 42 -8.72 13.44 5.26
C PRO A 42 -8.01 14.70 5.76
N GLU A 43 -6.74 14.85 5.39
CA GLU A 43 -5.99 16.08 5.57
C GLU A 43 -6.14 16.96 4.32
N GLY A 44 -6.50 18.25 4.52
CA GLY A 44 -6.68 19.21 3.43
C GLY A 44 -8.15 19.48 3.05
N PRO A 45 -8.48 19.69 1.76
CA PRO A 45 -9.81 20.10 1.33
C PRO A 45 -10.88 19.04 1.63
N PRO A 46 -12.18 19.41 1.67
CA PRO A 46 -13.26 18.46 1.88
C PRO A 46 -13.26 17.33 0.85
N GLN A 47 -13.17 16.09 1.34
CA GLN A 47 -13.12 14.87 0.53
C GLN A 47 -13.59 13.67 1.37
N PRO A 48 -13.81 12.48 0.77
CA PRO A 48 -14.23 11.30 1.52
C PRO A 48 -13.18 10.82 2.53
N VAL A 49 -13.64 10.07 3.54
CA VAL A 49 -12.80 9.40 4.54
C VAL A 49 -11.83 8.42 3.88
N TYR A 50 -10.60 8.40 4.38
CA TYR A 50 -9.60 7.45 3.91
C TYR A 50 -9.79 6.10 4.59
N THR A 51 -9.56 5.04 3.83
CA THR A 51 -9.16 3.74 4.39
C THR A 51 -7.65 3.62 4.27
N ASN A 52 -6.98 3.23 5.35
CA ASN A 52 -5.54 3.09 5.42
C ASN A 52 -5.13 1.70 5.94
N ALA A 53 -3.97 1.24 5.50
CA ALA A 53 -3.32 0.04 6.00
C ALA A 53 -1.80 0.16 5.86
N VAL A 54 -1.06 -0.72 6.52
CA VAL A 54 0.39 -0.88 6.35
C VAL A 54 0.69 -2.33 6.02
N ALA A 55 1.54 -2.55 5.02
CA ALA A 55 2.09 -3.85 4.69
C ALA A 55 3.55 -3.92 5.10
N ARG A 56 3.93 -5.00 5.78
CA ARG A 56 5.32 -5.37 6.03
C ARG A 56 5.78 -6.31 4.93
N VAL A 57 6.89 -5.95 4.28
CA VAL A 57 7.37 -6.66 3.10
C VAL A 57 8.85 -7.01 3.20
N GLU A 58 9.21 -8.16 2.65
CA GLU A 58 10.60 -8.53 2.40
C GLU A 58 10.98 -8.08 0.98
N VAL A 59 11.84 -7.07 0.89
CA VAL A 59 12.25 -6.46 -0.37
C VAL A 59 13.40 -7.24 -1.00
N ARG A 60 13.25 -7.59 -2.27
CA ARG A 60 14.17 -8.43 -3.07
C ARG A 60 14.93 -7.65 -4.15
N VAL A 61 14.68 -6.35 -4.28
CA VAL A 61 15.28 -5.45 -5.27
C VAL A 61 15.83 -4.18 -4.60
N PRO A 62 16.69 -3.39 -5.28
CA PRO A 62 17.06 -2.06 -4.78
C PRO A 62 15.85 -1.16 -4.55
N LEU A 63 15.88 -0.31 -3.51
CA LEU A 63 14.75 0.56 -3.14
C LEU A 63 14.21 1.45 -4.29
N PRO A 64 15.04 2.02 -5.19
CA PRO A 64 14.51 2.75 -6.34
C PRO A 64 13.66 1.88 -7.29
N ALA A 65 14.01 0.60 -7.44
CA ALA A 65 13.23 -0.34 -8.24
C ALA A 65 11.92 -0.74 -7.53
N LEU A 66 11.93 -0.83 -6.20
CA LEU A 66 10.70 -1.00 -5.42
C LEU A 66 9.76 0.20 -5.60
N LEU A 67 10.28 1.43 -5.53
CA LEU A 67 9.49 2.64 -5.76
C LEU A 67 8.89 2.65 -7.17
N ALA A 68 9.70 2.37 -8.20
CA ALA A 68 9.23 2.27 -9.58
C ALA A 68 8.13 1.21 -9.74
N ARG A 69 8.25 0.08 -9.02
CA ARG A 69 7.19 -0.93 -9.00
C ARG A 69 5.91 -0.40 -8.37
N CYS A 70 5.98 0.26 -7.20
CA CYS A 70 4.81 0.83 -6.54
C CYS A 70 4.09 1.89 -7.41
N GLN A 71 4.83 2.69 -8.17
CA GLN A 71 4.26 3.71 -9.07
C GLN A 71 3.55 3.12 -10.30
N ALA A 72 3.85 1.87 -10.65
CA ALA A 72 3.27 1.19 -11.81
C ALA A 72 2.02 0.35 -11.48
N LEU A 73 1.58 0.36 -10.21
CA LEU A 73 0.38 -0.32 -9.71
C LEU A 73 -0.84 0.60 -9.74
#